data_AF-A0A4R1RPH4-F1
#
_entry.id   AF-A0A4R1RPH4-F1
#
_cell.length_a   1.000
_cell.length_b   1.000
_cell.length_c   1.000
_cell.angle_alpha   90.00
_cell.angle_beta   90.00
_cell.angle_gamma   90.00
#
_symmetry.space_group_name_H-M   'P 1'
#
loop_
_entity.id
_entity.type
_entity.pdbx_description
1 polymer ?
#
loop_
_entity_poly.entity_id
_entity_poly.type
_entity_poly.pdbx_seq_one_letter_code
_entity_poly.pdbx_strand_id
1 'polypeptide(L)' 'MIRLHLNPSILKSLSFNKNNKTLDIEFKEGLNMGDFLDIPIAILENYVKSMKHISPLNTDEKYPANLKIVHSNFKAS' A
#
# COMPACT_ATOMS: atom_id res chain seq x y z
N MET A 1 -14.60 -0.84 9.29
CA MET A 1 -13.52 -0.48 8.34
C MET A 1 -12.22 -0.37 9.12
N ILE A 2 -11.20 -1.17 8.79
CA ILE A 2 -9.89 -1.09 9.46
C ILE A 2 -9.00 -0.19 8.61
N ARG A 3 -8.42 0.85 9.20
CA ARG A 3 -7.45 1.74 8.55
C ARG A 3 -6.04 1.35 8.98
N LEU A 4 -5.22 0.92 8.02
CA LEU A 4 -3.82 0.61 8.28
C LEU A 4 -3.00 1.89 8.11
N HIS A 5 -2.46 2.41 9.22
CA HIS A 5 -1.54 3.54 9.20
C HIS A 5 -0.11 3.00 9.25
N LEU A 6 0.52 2.89 8.08
CA LEU A 6 1.89 2.39 7.98
C LEU A 6 2.88 3.56 8.04
N ASN A 7 3.77 3.55 9.04
CA ASN A 7 4.90 4.45 9.09
C ASN A 7 6.01 3.93 8.15
N PRO A 8 6.48 4.69 7.15
CA PRO A 8 7.51 4.19 6.22
C PRO A 8 8.78 3.71 6.91
N SER A 9 9.11 4.25 8.10
CA SER A 9 10.31 3.86 8.85
C SER A 9 10.28 2.43 9.38
N ILE A 10 9.10 1.83 9.57
CA ILE A 10 8.94 0.45 10.06
C ILE A 10 8.87 -0.57 8.92
N LEU A 11 8.75 -0.12 7.68
CA LEU A 11 8.65 -0.99 6.51
C LEU A 11 10.03 -1.37 6.00
N LYS A 12 10.22 -2.66 5.72
CA LYS A 12 11.36 -3.19 4.97
C LYS A 12 11.04 -3.19 3.48
N SER A 13 9.84 -3.66 3.11
CA SER A 13 9.38 -3.64 1.72
C SER A 13 7.86 -3.51 1.61
N LEU A 14 7.40 -2.94 0.49
CA LEU A 14 5.99 -2.86 0.10
C LEU A 14 5.93 -3.21 -1.38
N SER A 15 5.33 -4.35 -1.74
CA SER A 15 5.38 -4.84 -3.11
C SER A 15 4.11 -5.55 -3.55
N PHE A 16 3.81 -5.51 -4.84
CA PHE A 16 2.72 -6.27 -5.44
C PHE A 16 3.23 -7.62 -5.90
N ASN A 17 2.75 -8.69 -5.29
CA ASN A 17 3.03 -10.04 -5.69
C ASN A 17 2.01 -10.50 -6.73
N LYS A 18 2.45 -10.53 -8.00
CA LYS A 18 1.61 -10.89 -9.13
C LYS A 18 1.20 -12.36 -9.13
N ASN A 19 2.02 -13.24 -8.56
CA ASN A 19 1.78 -14.67 -8.54
C ASN A 19 0.63 -14.99 -7.57
N ASN A 20 0.71 -14.43 -6.36
CA ASN A 20 -0.26 -14.66 -5.29
C ASN A 20 -1.41 -13.65 -5.30
N LYS A 21 -1.34 -12.62 -6.16
CA LYS A 21 -2.29 -11.51 -6.24
C LYS A 21 -2.48 -10.83 -4.89
N THR A 22 -1.37 -10.50 -4.24
CA THR A 22 -1.32 -9.86 -2.92
C THR A 22 -0.52 -8.57 -2.96
N LEU A 23 -0.82 -7.67 -2.04
CA LEU A 23 0.06 -6.58 -1.61
C LEU A 23 0.81 -7.11 -0.39
N ASP A 24 2.09 -7.35 -0.56
CA ASP A 24 2.98 -7.89 0.45
C ASP A 24 3.64 -6.72 1.18
N ILE A 25 3.50 -6.68 2.50
CA ILE A 25 4.07 -5.68 3.38
C ILE A 25 5.05 -6.40 4.29
N GLU A 26 6.34 -6.12 4.16
CA GLU A 26 7.37 -6.66 5.03
C GLU A 26 7.81 -5.59 6.01
N PHE A 27 7.89 -5.96 7.29
CA PHE A 27 8.33 -5.07 8.36
C PHE A 27 9.81 -5.26 8.64
N LYS A 28 10.46 -4.25 9.22
CA LYS A 28 11.86 -4.38 9.66
C LYS A 28 11.95 -5.32 10.85
N GLU A 29 13.04 -6.07 10.91
CA GLU A 29 13.36 -6.96 12.03
C GLU A 29 13.47 -6.18 13.35
N GLY A 30 13.11 -6.84 14.46
CA GLY A 30 13.18 -6.23 15.80
C GLY A 30 11.98 -5.37 16.18
N LEU A 31 10.92 -5.35 15.35
CA LEU A 31 9.62 -4.80 15.72
C LEU A 31 8.80 -5.89 16.42
N ASN A 32 8.02 -5.53 17.45
CA ASN A 32 7.06 -6.44 18.11
C ASN A 32 5.81 -6.72 17.24
N MET A 33 5.94 -6.64 15.92
CA MET A 33 4.89 -6.92 14.94
C MET A 33 5.33 -8.14 14.12
N GLY A 34 4.36 -8.87 13.55
CA GLY A 34 4.69 -9.97 12.64
C GLY A 34 5.54 -9.48 11.48
N ASP A 35 6.44 -10.32 10.98
CA ASP A 35 7.45 -9.94 9.98
C ASP A 35 6.83 -9.56 8.62
N PHE A 36 5.65 -10.08 8.31
CA PHE A 36 4.97 -9.84 7.04
C PHE A 36 3.45 -9.75 7.18
N LEU A 37 2.82 -9.05 6.24
CA LEU A 37 1.38 -8.99 6.04
C LEU A 37 1.07 -9.09 4.54
N ASP A 38 0.28 -10.09 4.16
CA ASP A 38 -0.20 -10.25 2.78
C ASP A 38 -1.67 -9.83 2.70
N ILE A 39 -1.94 -8.82 1.87
CA ILE A 39 -3.30 -8.34 1.63
C ILE A 39 -3.75 -8.76 0.22
N PRO A 40 -4.76 -9.64 0.07
CA PRO A 40 -5.29 -9.99 -1.23
C PRO A 40 -5.76 -8.76 -2.03
N ILE A 41 -5.32 -8.64 -3.28
CA ILE A 41 -5.67 -7.52 -4.17
C ILE A 41 -7.19 -7.43 -4.36
N ALA A 42 -7.90 -8.56 -4.37
CA ALA A 42 -9.36 -8.59 -4.46
C ALA A 42 -10.05 -7.78 -3.35
N ILE A 43 -9.49 -7.75 -2.14
CA ILE A 43 -10.02 -6.95 -1.04
C ILE A 43 -9.82 -5.46 -1.32
N LEU A 44 -8.65 -5.09 -1.83
CA LEU A 44 -8.34 -3.71 -2.22
C LEU A 44 -9.26 -3.24 -3.36
N GLU A 45 -9.47 -4.09 -4.37
CA GLU A 45 -10.38 -3.80 -5.49
C GLU A 45 -11.82 -3.63 -5.03
N ASN A 46 -12.31 -4.52 -4.16
CA ASN A 46 -13.66 -4.43 -3.59
C ASN A 46 -13.83 -3.16 -2.78
N TYR A 47 -12.81 -2.76 -2.00
CA TYR A 47 -12.81 -1.51 -1.27
C TYR A 47 -12.90 -0.30 -2.21
N VAL A 48 -12.06 -0.23 -3.25
CA VAL A 48 -12.10 0.85 -4.24
C VAL A 48 -13.45 0.92 -4.96
N LYS A 49 -14.02 -0.24 -5.33
CA LYS A 49 -15.37 -0.31 -5.93
C LYS A 49 -16.43 0.20 -4.97
N SER A 50 -16.39 -0.22 -3.70
CA SER A 50 -17.37 0.22 -2.70
C SER A 50 -17.34 1.74 -2.48
N MET A 51 -16.16 2.37 -2.52
CA MET A 51 -16.04 3.82 -2.40
C MET A 51 -16.66 4.56 -3.59
N LYS A 52 -16.60 4.00 -4.81
CA LYS A 52 -17.23 4.59 -6.00
C LYS A 52 -18.75 4.64 -5.92
N HIS A 53 -19.38 3.80 -5.10
CA HIS A 53 -20.83 3.70 -4.97
C HIS A 53 -21.42 4.54 -3.82
N ILE A 54 -20.60 5.04 -2.90
CA ILE A 54 -21.07 5.68 -1.65
C ILE A 54 -21.22 7.20 -1.76
N SER A 55 -20.68 7.86 -2.80
CA SER A 55 -20.97 9.26 -3.14
C SER A 55 -20.47 9.58 -4.55
N PRO A 56 -21.09 10.52 -5.30
CA PRO A 56 -20.38 11.20 -6.37
C PRO A 56 -19.25 11.95 -5.66
N LEU A 57 -18.04 11.37 -5.67
CA LEU A 57 -16.87 12.11 -5.26
C LEU A 57 -16.79 13.30 -6.19
N ASN A 58 -17.15 14.48 -5.68
CA ASN A 58 -16.70 15.74 -6.23
C ASN A 58 -15.20 15.59 -6.45
N THR A 59 -14.82 15.52 -7.72
CA THR A 59 -13.49 15.18 -8.22
C THR A 59 -12.42 16.23 -7.90
N ASP A 60 -12.66 17.09 -6.90
CA ASP A 60 -11.79 18.20 -6.49
C ASP A 60 -11.05 17.95 -5.17
N GLU A 61 -11.47 16.97 -4.36
CA GLU A 61 -10.62 16.50 -3.27
C GLU A 61 -9.55 15.57 -3.85
N LYS A 62 -8.46 16.20 -4.32
CA LYS A 62 -7.17 15.57 -4.50
C LYS A 62 -6.83 14.82 -3.21
N TYR A 63 -7.15 13.52 -3.15
CA TYR A 63 -6.46 12.62 -2.24
C TYR A 63 -4.98 12.86 -2.51
N PRO A 64 -4.20 13.37 -1.54
CA PRO A 64 -2.79 13.57 -1.77
C PRO A 64 -2.20 12.17 -1.89
N ALA A 65 -2.08 11.71 -3.13
CA ALA A 65 -1.34 10.50 -3.48
C ALA A 65 0.13 10.84 -3.21
N ASN A 66 0.53 10.72 -1.95
CA ASN A 66 1.90 10.91 -1.49
C ASN A 66 2.84 9.80 -2.00
N LEU A 67 2.38 8.97 -2.94
CA LEU A 67 3.19 8.03 -3.70
C LEU A 67 4.04 8.81 -4.71
N LYS A 68 5.17 9.30 -4.22
CA LYS A 68 6.23 9.86 -5.06
C LYS A 68 6.94 8.70 -5.76
N ILE A 69 6.70 8.54 -7.06
CA ILE A 69 7.53 7.69 -7.91
C ILE A 69 8.93 8.32 -7.92
N VAL A 70 9.88 7.69 -7.23
CA VAL A 70 11.29 8.09 -7.26
C VAL A 70 12.01 7.23 -8.30
N HIS A 71 12.47 7.85 -9.38
CA HIS A 71 13.43 7.21 -10.28
C HIS A 71 14.76 7.13 -9.53
N SER A 72 15.18 5.91 -9.22
CA SER A 72 16.46 5.65 -8.56
C SER A 72 17.60 6.11 -9.48
N ASN A 73 18.42 7.06 -9.01
CA ASN A 73 19.67 7.47 -9.68
C ASN A 73 20.83 6.52 -9.32
N PHE A 74 20.56 5.23 -9.12
CA PHE A 74 21.58 4.26 -8.74
C PHE A 74 22.59 4.07 -9.89
N LYS A 75 23.75 4.71 -9.78
CA LYS A 75 24.94 4.32 -10.56
C LYS A 75 25.65 3.24 -9.77
N ALA A 76 25.58 2.00 -10.25
CA ALA A 76 26.51 0.97 -9.84
C ALA A 76 27.92 1.44 -10.24
N SER A 77 28.83 1.50 -9.26
CA SER A 77 30.26 1.75 -9.48
C SER A 77 30.94 0.51 -10.05
#